data_AF-A0A962QYQ2-F1
#
_entry.id   AF-A0A962QYQ2-F1
#
_cell.length_a   1.000
_cell.length_b   1.000
_cell.length_c   1.000
_cell.angle_alpha   90.00
_cell.angle_beta   90.00
_cell.angle_gamma   90.00
#
_symmetry.space_group_name_H-M   'P 1'
#
loop_
_entity.id
_entity.type
_entity.pdbx_description
1 polymer ?
#
loop_
_entity_poly.entity_id
_entity_poly.type
_entity_poly.pdbx_seq_one_letter_code
_entity_poly.pdbx_strand_id
1 'polypeptide(L)'
;KLGQRKLHKAFLRYHDPDNWPLLRQALKKMGRADLIGNGKLHLVPPRQPARRHQTVAPGGSAGAQAFATQHTGLPRNPPGRRKKSRR
;
A
#
# COMPACT_ATOMS: atom_id res chain seq x y z
N LYS A 1 12.38 25.09 3.64
CA LYS A 1 13.07 23.81 3.28
C LYS A 1 12.33 22.61 3.89
N LEU A 2 11.31 22.08 3.23
CA LEU A 2 10.49 20.97 3.76
C LEU A 2 11.22 19.60 3.71
N GLY A 3 12.22 19.46 2.82
CA GLY A 3 12.96 18.22 2.61
C GLY A 3 13.83 17.77 3.79
N GLN A 4 14.45 18.71 4.52
CA GLN A 4 15.26 18.37 5.70
C GLN A 4 14.41 17.69 6.77
N ARG A 5 13.21 18.22 7.08
CA ARG A 5 12.31 17.60 8.07
C ARG A 5 11.86 16.20 7.64
N LYS A 6 11.53 16.01 6.36
CA LYS A 6 11.17 14.69 5.80
C LYS A 6 12.32 13.69 5.96
N LEU A 7 13.54 14.12 5.65
CA LEU A 7 14.74 13.28 5.75
C LEU A 7 15.06 12.90 7.21
N HIS A 8 14.93 13.82 8.17
CA HIS A 8 15.10 13.51 9.58
C HIS A 8 14.06 12.49 10.07
N LYS A 9 12.79 12.65 9.70
CA LYS A 9 11.76 11.66 10.03
C LYS A 9 12.03 10.30 9.36
N ALA A 10 12.57 10.29 8.14
CA ALA A 10 12.95 9.06 7.46
C ALA A 10 14.06 8.30 8.21
N PHE A 11 15.05 8.98 8.79
CA PHE A 11 16.07 8.31 9.62
C PHE A 11 15.48 7.66 10.87
N LEU A 12 14.53 8.33 11.55
CA LEU A 12 13.82 7.72 12.68
C LEU A 12 12.96 6.54 12.24
N ARG A 13 12.40 6.60 11.02
CA ARG A 13 11.54 5.57 10.43
C ARG A 13 12.28 4.72 9.41
N TYR A 14 13.46 4.24 9.77
CA TYR A 14 14.30 3.47 8.84
C TYR A 14 13.67 2.14 8.41
N HIS A 15 12.75 1.59 9.19
CA HIS A 15 12.06 0.33 8.89
C HIS A 15 10.99 0.46 7.80
N ASP A 16 10.57 1.69 7.48
CA ASP A 16 9.51 1.93 6.49
C ASP A 16 10.08 1.83 5.06
N PRO A 17 9.59 0.86 4.25
CA PRO A 17 10.11 0.62 2.90
C PRO A 17 9.95 1.82 1.96
N ASP A 18 8.97 2.70 2.22
CA ASP A 18 8.69 3.86 1.39
C ASP A 18 9.79 4.92 1.49
N ASN A 19 10.49 4.96 2.63
CA ASN A 19 11.55 5.92 2.92
C ASN A 19 12.94 5.45 2.44
N TRP A 20 13.13 4.15 2.16
CA TRP A 20 14.41 3.56 1.76
C TRP A 20 15.11 4.22 0.57
N PRO A 21 14.46 4.57 -0.56
CA PRO A 21 15.14 5.26 -1.65
C PRO A 21 15.73 6.61 -1.21
N LEU A 22 15.02 7.37 -0.38
CA LEU A 22 15.51 8.65 0.15
C LEU A 22 16.70 8.45 1.10
N LEU A 23 16.61 7.46 1.99
CA LEU A 23 17.67 7.11 2.94
C LEU A 23 18.95 6.69 2.22
N ARG A 24 18.86 5.82 1.21
CA ARG A 24 20.05 5.40 0.43
C ARG A 24 20.74 6.57 -0.24
N GLN A 25 19.99 7.49 -0.83
CA GLN A 25 20.57 8.68 -1.44
C GLN A 25 21.25 9.57 -0.40
N ALA A 26 20.63 9.77 0.77
CA ALA A 26 21.20 10.57 1.86
C ALA A 26 22.48 9.92 2.42
N LEU A 27 22.44 8.62 2.73
CA LEU A 27 23.58 7.86 3.24
C LEU A 27 24.76 7.87 2.27
N LYS A 28 24.50 7.68 0.96
CA LYS A 28 25.54 7.78 -0.08
C LYS A 28 26.18 9.17 -0.12
N LYS A 29 25.38 10.24 -0.04
CA LYS A 29 25.89 11.63 0.00
C LYS A 29 26.73 11.90 1.26
N MET A 30 26.40 11.25 2.37
CA MET A 30 27.12 11.37 3.64
C MET A 30 28.35 10.44 3.73
N GLY A 31 28.65 9.65 2.70
CA GLY A 31 29.74 8.67 2.71
C GLY A 31 29.48 7.44 3.58
N ARG A 32 28.26 7.24 4.06
CA ARG A 32 27.83 6.13 4.93
C ARG A 32 27.16 5.00 4.16
N ALA A 33 27.77 4.59 3.04
CA ALA A 33 27.27 3.49 2.22
C ALA A 33 27.40 2.13 2.92
N ASP A 34 28.26 2.04 3.92
CA ASP A 34 28.46 0.91 4.84
C ASP A 34 27.18 0.52 5.60
N LEU A 35 26.25 1.46 5.81
CA LEU A 35 24.97 1.19 6.46
C LEU A 35 23.90 0.63 5.51
N ILE A 36 24.24 0.37 4.24
CA ILE A 36 23.32 -0.17 3.24
C ILE A 36 23.69 -1.64 2.95
N GLY A 37 22.82 -2.58 3.29
CA GLY A 37 23.09 -4.01 3.11
C GLY A 37 22.03 -4.90 3.75
N ASN A 38 22.26 -6.22 3.72
CA ASN A 38 21.31 -7.23 4.19
C ASN A 38 21.66 -7.80 5.58
N GLY A 39 22.81 -7.41 6.15
CA GLY A 39 23.28 -7.89 7.45
C GLY A 39 22.73 -7.09 8.63
N LYS A 40 22.86 -7.63 9.85
CA LYS A 40 22.34 -7.05 11.11
C LYS A 40 22.85 -5.63 11.44
N LEU A 41 24.01 -5.25 10.89
CA LEU A 41 24.65 -3.95 11.11
C LEU A 41 24.21 -2.88 10.09
N HIS A 42 23.38 -3.23 9.11
CA HIS A 42 22.91 -2.30 8.09
C HIS A 42 21.54 -1.74 8.48
N LEU A 43 21.33 -0.46 8.17
CA LEU A 43 20.09 0.25 8.46
C LEU A 43 19.02 0.01 7.40
N VAL A 44 19.42 -0.10 6.14
CA VAL A 44 18.49 -0.13 4.99
C VAL A 44 18.94 -1.19 3.98
N PRO A 45 18.02 -1.99 3.42
CA PRO A 45 18.36 -2.93 2.36
C PRO A 45 18.78 -2.23 1.05
N PRO A 46 19.69 -2.84 0.26
CA PRO A 46 20.21 -2.27 -0.96
C PRO A 46 19.16 -2.20 -2.07
N ARG A 47 18.24 -3.18 -2.10
CA ARG A 47 17.14 -3.25 -3.07
C ARG A 47 15.82 -2.99 -2.34
N GLN A 48 14.87 -2.33 -3.01
CA GLN A 48 13.50 -2.33 -2.50
C GLN A 48 12.95 -3.75 -2.68
N PRO A 49 12.42 -4.39 -1.63
CA PRO A 49 11.58 -5.56 -1.82
C PRO A 49 10.40 -5.11 -2.68
N ALA A 50 9.94 -6.01 -3.55
CA ALA A 50 8.69 -5.78 -4.25
C ALA A 50 7.66 -5.37 -3.19
N ARG A 51 6.98 -4.22 -3.39
CA ARG A 51 5.79 -3.92 -2.61
C ARG A 51 4.90 -5.13 -2.83
N ARG A 52 4.83 -6.04 -1.84
CA ARG A 52 3.84 -7.10 -1.87
C ARG A 52 2.56 -6.33 -1.77
N HIS A 53 1.95 -6.08 -2.93
CA HIS A 53 0.64 -5.50 -3.02
C HIS A 53 -0.15 -6.25 -1.95
N GLN A 54 -0.66 -5.53 -0.96
CA GLN A 54 -1.83 -6.00 -0.26
C GLN A 54 -2.89 -6.04 -1.35
N THR A 55 -2.88 -7.10 -2.15
CA THR A 55 -4.08 -7.63 -2.75
C THR A 55 -4.93 -7.92 -1.53
N VAL A 56 -5.73 -6.93 -1.14
CA VAL A 56 -7.01 -7.22 -0.54
C VAL A 56 -7.64 -8.14 -1.57
N ALA A 57 -7.54 -9.45 -1.33
CA ALA A 57 -8.22 -10.40 -2.18
C ALA A 57 -9.70 -9.98 -2.13
N PRO A 58 -10.37 -9.70 -3.26
CA PRO A 58 -11.81 -9.59 -3.29
C PRO A 58 -12.40 -11.00 -3.17
N GLY A 59 -12.08 -11.69 -2.09
CA GLY A 59 -12.22 -13.14 -2.01
C GLY A 59 -12.08 -13.73 -0.61
N GLY A 60 -12.18 -12.90 0.43
CA GLY A 60 -12.58 -13.39 1.76
C GLY A 60 -14.06 -13.71 1.72
N SER A 61 -14.39 -14.94 1.32
CA SER A 61 -15.71 -15.54 1.43
C SER A 61 -16.10 -15.72 2.91
N ALA A 62 -16.49 -14.63 3.54
CA ALA A 62 -17.25 -14.59 4.78
C ALA A 62 -17.95 -13.22 4.85
N GLY A 63 -19.06 -13.07 4.12
CA GLY A 63 -20.02 -12.00 4.35
C GLY A 63 -19.55 -10.58 4.04
N ALA A 64 -19.17 -10.29 2.80
CA ALA A 64 -19.15 -8.91 2.32
C ALA A 64 -20.60 -8.40 2.22
N GLN A 65 -21.17 -7.95 3.35
CA GLN A 65 -22.41 -7.20 3.34
C GLN A 65 -22.15 -5.86 2.65
N ALA A 66 -22.78 -5.67 1.48
CA ALA A 66 -22.83 -4.37 0.84
C ALA A 66 -23.45 -3.37 1.83
N PHE A 67 -22.69 -2.35 2.24
CA PHE A 67 -23.23 -1.27 3.05
C PHE A 67 -24.17 -0.44 2.18
N ALA A 68 -25.46 -0.80 2.21
CA ALA A 68 -26.51 -0.10 1.48
C ALA A 68 -26.99 1.08 2.32
N THR A 69 -26.58 2.30 1.98
CA THR A 69 -27.15 3.51 2.55
C THR A 69 -28.60 3.62 2.07
N GLN A 70 -29.55 3.52 2.99
CA GLN A 70 -30.97 3.68 2.69
C GLN A 70 -31.23 5.12 2.27
N HIS A 71 -31.48 5.34 0.98
CA HIS A 71 -32.16 6.56 0.53
C HIS A 71 -33.67 6.31 0.64
N THR A 72 -34.37 7.24 1.26
CA THR A 72 -35.79 7.16 1.56
C THR A 72 -36.63 7.15 0.28
N GLY A 73 -37.44 6.10 0.10
CA GLY A 73 -38.72 6.23 -0.59
C GLY A 73 -39.02 5.34 -1.80
N LEU A 74 -38.11 4.52 -2.34
CA LEU A 74 -38.42 3.66 -3.50
C LEU A 74 -38.23 2.16 -3.19
N PRO A 75 -39.16 1.27 -3.61
CA PRO A 75 -39.07 -0.16 -3.30
C PRO A 75 -37.87 -0.83 -3.98
N ARG A 76 -37.20 -1.67 -3.19
CA ARG A 76 -36.04 -2.49 -3.58
C ARG A 76 -36.50 -3.70 -4.41
N ASN A 77 -36.84 -3.51 -5.69
CA ASN A 77 -36.78 -4.60 -6.67
C ASN A 77 -36.96 -4.10 -8.13
N PRO A 78 -35.91 -4.02 -8.96
CA PRO A 78 -36.12 -3.96 -10.41
C PRO A 78 -36.54 -5.35 -10.92
N PRO A 79 -37.63 -5.50 -11.69
CA PRO A 79 -38.06 -6.81 -12.21
C PRO A 79 -36.99 -7.39 -13.15
N GLY A 80 -36.53 -8.60 -12.85
CA GLY A 80 -35.52 -9.31 -13.61
C GLY A 80 -35.92 -9.49 -15.08
N ARG A 81 -35.00 -9.11 -15.98
CA ARG A 81 -35.17 -9.21 -17.44
C ARG A 81 -35.27 -10.69 -17.84
N ARG A 82 -36.50 -11.19 -18.07
CA ARG A 82 -36.76 -12.54 -18.61
C ARG A 82 -36.13 -12.65 -20.00
N LYS A 83 -35.08 -13.48 -20.16
CA LYS A 83 -34.54 -13.85 -21.48
C LYS A 83 -35.58 -14.70 -22.22
N LYS A 84 -36.13 -14.18 -23.32
CA LYS A 84 -36.92 -14.96 -24.28
C LYS A 84 -36.00 -15.99 -24.96
N SER A 85 -36.31 -17.27 -24.79
CA SER A 85 -35.80 -18.35 -25.64
C SER A 85 -36.30 -18.10 -27.06
N ARG A 86 -35.37 -18.01 -28.02
CA ARG A 86 -35.68 -18.07 -29.45
C ARG A 86 -35.75 -19.56 -29.82
N ARG A 87 -36.92 -20.01 -30.26
CA ARG A 87 -37.05 -21.17 -31.14
C ARG A 87 -36.81 -20.71 -32.57
#